data_AF-A0A5C6BG25-F1
#
_entry.id   AF-A0A5C6BG25-F1
#
_cell.length_a   1.000
_cell.length_b   1.000
_cell.length_c   1.000
_cell.angle_alpha   90.00
_cell.angle_beta   90.00
_cell.angle_gamma   90.00
#
_symmetry.space_group_name_H-M   'P 1'
#
loop_
_entity.id
_entity.type
_entity.pdbx_description
1 polymer ?
#
loop_
_entity_poly.entity_id
_entity_poly.type
_entity_poly.pdbx_seq_one_letter_code
_entity_poly.pdbx_strand_id
1 'polypeptide(L)'
;MRTQLEETLQQLRAQLAGLESLAPEQRRQLQTTVDEIEHSLDEQDVSSHSIATRLSDATAEFQESHPSLTNSVGRIADMLAQMGI
;
A
#
# COMPACT_ATOMS: atom_id res chain seq x y z
N MET A 1 -0.21 16.63 0.94
CA MET A 1 0.26 15.34 1.50
C MET A 1 -0.75 14.23 1.29
N ARG A 2 -2.02 14.36 1.71
CA ARG A 2 -3.08 13.37 1.44
C ARG A 2 -3.22 13.00 -0.05
N THR A 3 -3.28 13.99 -0.93
CA THR A 3 -3.39 13.79 -2.39
C THR A 3 -2.24 12.98 -3.01
N GLN A 4 -1.01 13.17 -2.52
CA GLN A 4 0.15 12.44 -3.06
C GLN A 4 0.12 10.96 -2.63
N LEU A 5 -0.40 10.69 -1.44
CA LEU A 5 -0.58 9.33 -0.95
C LEU A 5 -1.68 8.62 -1.77
N GLU A 6 -2.81 9.29 -1.99
CA GLU A 6 -3.90 8.81 -2.83
C GLU A 6 -3.41 8.52 -4.26
N GLU A 7 -2.63 9.42 -4.86
CA GLU A 7 -2.01 9.20 -6.17
C GLU A 7 -1.12 7.95 -6.17
N THR A 8 -0.31 7.75 -5.13
CA THR A 8 0.61 6.60 -5.06
C THR A 8 -0.14 5.29 -4.80
N LEU A 9 -1.20 5.30 -3.99
CA LEU A 9 -2.10 4.17 -3.80
C LEU A 9 -2.81 3.80 -5.11
N GLN A 10 -3.26 4.80 -5.86
CA GLN A 10 -3.88 4.60 -7.17
C GLN A 10 -2.89 4.01 -8.19
N GLN A 11 -1.63 4.48 -8.17
CA GLN A 11 -0.55 3.91 -8.98
C GLN A 11 -0.24 2.46 -8.59
N LEU A 12 -0.21 2.13 -7.30
CA LEU A 12 -0.02 0.77 -6.83
C LEU A 12 -1.16 -0.13 -7.30
N ARG A 13 -2.40 0.34 -7.20
CA ARG A 13 -3.58 -0.39 -7.67
C ARG A 13 -3.59 -0.61 -9.18
N ALA A 14 -3.12 0.37 -9.96
CA ALA A 14 -2.96 0.22 -11.40
C ALA A 14 -1.85 -0.79 -11.76
N GLN A 15 -0.73 -0.79 -11.02
CA GLN A 15 0.33 -1.79 -11.16
C GLN A 15 -0.19 -3.19 -10.83
N LEU A 16 -0.88 -3.37 -9.70
CA LEU A 16 -1.55 -4.63 -9.34
C LEU A 16 -2.56 -5.08 -10.41
N ALA A 17 -3.22 -4.13 -11.07
CA ALA A 17 -4.19 -4.42 -12.10
C ALA A 17 -3.56 -4.96 -13.39
N GLY A 18 -2.38 -4.44 -13.77
CA GLY A 18 -1.62 -4.83 -14.95
C GLY A 18 -0.62 -5.96 -14.75
N LEU A 19 -0.36 -6.38 -13.51
CA LEU A 19 0.51 -7.52 -13.21
C LEU A 19 -0.25 -8.84 -13.45
N GLU A 20 -0.10 -9.40 -14.65
CA GLU A 20 -0.62 -10.72 -15.03
C GLU A 20 0.10 -11.87 -14.30
N SER A 21 1.32 -11.62 -13.82
CA SER A 21 2.11 -12.61 -13.06
C SER A 21 1.74 -12.72 -11.58
N LEU A 22 0.89 -11.82 -11.06
CA LEU A 22 0.49 -11.85 -9.65
C LEU A 22 -0.66 -12.85 -9.46
N ALA A 23 -0.58 -13.72 -8.46
CA ALA A 23 -1.67 -14.66 -8.20
C ALA A 23 -2.95 -13.89 -7.84
N PRO A 24 -4.13 -14.35 -8.28
CA PRO A 24 -5.40 -13.66 -8.02
C PRO A 24 -5.71 -13.51 -6.53
N GLU A 25 -5.17 -14.40 -5.68
CA GLU A 25 -5.30 -14.34 -4.22
C GLU A 25 -4.43 -13.22 -3.62
N GLN A 26 -3.16 -13.15 -4.04
CA GLN A 26 -2.21 -12.11 -3.64
C GLN A 26 -2.69 -10.73 -4.07
N ARG A 27 -3.24 -10.63 -5.29
CA ARG A 27 -3.81 -9.40 -5.82
C ARG A 27 -4.98 -8.94 -4.96
N ARG A 28 -5.86 -9.85 -4.58
CA ARG A 28 -7.00 -9.55 -3.69
C ARG A 28 -6.51 -9.08 -2.34
N GLN A 29 -5.54 -9.77 -1.72
CA GLN A 29 -5.00 -9.40 -0.43
C GLN A 29 -4.40 -7.98 -0.44
N LEU A 30 -3.57 -7.67 -1.45
CA LEU A 30 -3.01 -6.33 -1.64
C LEU A 30 -4.07 -5.27 -1.89
N GLN A 31 -5.09 -5.57 -2.70
CA GLN A 31 -6.20 -4.66 -2.95
C GLN A 31 -7.01 -4.39 -1.67
N THR A 32 -7.32 -5.43 -0.89
CA THR A 32 -7.99 -5.29 0.40
C THR A 32 -7.17 -4.44 1.34
N THR A 33 -5.87 -4.71 1.47
CA THR A 33 -5.00 -3.91 2.33
C THR A 33 -5.02 -2.45 1.91
N VAL A 34 -4.83 -2.14 0.62
CA VAL A 34 -4.87 -0.77 0.07
C VAL A 34 -6.21 -0.08 0.35
N ASP A 35 -7.33 -0.78 0.18
CA ASP A 35 -8.67 -0.25 0.45
C ASP A 35 -8.87 0.06 1.95
N GLU A 36 -8.38 -0.83 2.83
CA GLU A 36 -8.38 -0.59 4.28
C GLU A 36 -7.53 0.63 4.66
N ILE A 37 -6.43 0.91 3.95
CA ILE A 37 -5.62 2.12 4.14
C ILE A 37 -6.43 3.37 3.80
N GLU A 38 -7.05 3.39 2.61
CA GLU A 38 -7.86 4.53 2.15
C GLU A 38 -9.02 4.80 3.12
N HIS A 39 -9.70 3.75 3.58
CA HIS A 39 -10.80 3.87 4.53
C HIS A 39 -10.33 4.36 5.89
N SER A 40 -9.23 3.82 6.41
CA SER A 40 -8.67 4.22 7.71
C SER A 40 -8.10 5.65 7.71
N LEU A 41 -7.58 6.11 6.57
CA LEU A 41 -7.18 7.51 6.38
C LEU A 41 -8.36 8.48 6.37
N ASP A 42 -9.56 8.00 6.03
CA ASP A 42 -10.78 8.80 6.07
C ASP A 42 -11.36 8.91 7.48
N GLU A 43 -11.27 7.83 8.24
CA GLU A 43 -11.84 7.79 9.59
C GLU A 43 -11.04 8.58 10.65
N GLN A 44 -9.89 9.17 10.30
CA GLN A 44 -8.99 10.01 11.14
C GLN A 44 -8.56 9.43 12.52
N ASP A 45 -9.04 8.24 12.89
CA ASP A 45 -8.87 7.65 14.23
C ASP A 45 -7.75 6.60 14.26
N VAL A 46 -7.31 6.12 13.09
CA VAL A 46 -6.33 5.04 12.98
C VAL A 46 -4.92 5.60 12.82
N SER A 47 -4.00 5.10 13.66
CA SER A 47 -2.59 5.50 13.63
C SER A 47 -1.96 5.10 12.28
N SER A 48 -1.63 6.10 11.45
CA SER A 48 -0.98 5.96 10.13
C SER A 48 0.23 5.03 10.16
N HIS A 49 0.93 4.98 11.30
CA HIS A 49 2.06 4.09 11.55
C HIS A 49 1.67 2.61 11.48
N SER A 50 0.57 2.22 12.13
CA SER A 50 0.11 0.81 12.16
C SER A 50 -0.26 0.32 10.75
N ILE A 51 -0.84 1.22 9.95
CA ILE A 51 -1.21 0.95 8.56
C ILE A 51 0.04 0.80 7.68
N ALA A 52 1.02 1.70 7.82
CA ALA A 52 2.30 1.62 7.12
C ALA A 52 3.04 0.30 7.42
N THR A 53 3.02 -0.15 8.68
CA THR A 53 3.60 -1.43 9.08
C THR A 53 2.88 -2.61 8.41
N ARG A 54 1.55 -2.66 8.45
CA ARG A 54 0.79 -3.74 7.80
C ARG A 54 1.03 -3.82 6.29
N LEU A 55 1.10 -2.67 5.62
CA LEU A 55 1.36 -2.63 4.18
C LEU A 55 2.78 -3.11 3.85
N SER A 56 3.76 -2.72 4.66
CA SER A 56 5.15 -3.17 4.52
C SER A 56 5.28 -4.67 4.76
N ASP A 57 4.60 -5.20 5.77
CA ASP A 57 4.58 -6.63 6.09
C ASP A 57 3.93 -7.46 4.97
N ALA A 58 2.76 -7.01 4.48
CA ALA A 58 2.07 -7.64 3.36
C ALA A 58 2.88 -7.61 2.05
N THR A 59 3.88 -6.73 1.93
CA THR A 59 4.72 -6.62 0.72
C THR A 59 6.14 -7.12 0.87
N ALA A 60 6.54 -7.50 2.08
CA ALA A 60 7.78 -8.21 2.34
C ALA A 60 7.82 -9.54 1.57
N GLU A 61 6.68 -10.25 1.51
CA GLU A 61 6.57 -11.51 0.75
C GLU A 61 6.71 -11.32 -0.77
N PHE A 62 6.47 -10.11 -1.27
CA PHE A 62 6.58 -9.78 -2.69
C PHE A 62 7.92 -9.11 -3.05
N GLN A 63 8.79 -8.87 -2.07
CA GLN A 63 10.07 -8.17 -2.29
C GLN A 63 10.99 -8.90 -3.26
N GLU A 64 11.03 -10.23 -3.21
CA GLU A 64 11.83 -11.03 -4.15
C GLU A 64 11.20 -11.12 -5.55
N SER A 65 9.86 -11.17 -5.63
CA SER A 65 9.16 -11.42 -6.91
C SER A 65 8.82 -10.13 -7.67
N HIS A 66 8.58 -9.02 -6.97
CA HIS A 66 8.05 -7.78 -7.53
C HIS A 66 8.68 -6.53 -6.90
N PRO A 67 9.97 -6.24 -7.20
CA PRO A 67 10.70 -5.12 -6.60
C PRO A 67 10.06 -3.74 -6.88
N SER A 68 9.41 -3.56 -8.02
CA SER A 68 8.68 -2.31 -8.36
C SER A 68 7.46 -2.08 -7.45
N LEU A 69 6.79 -3.17 -7.05
CA LEU A 69 5.65 -3.13 -6.14
C LEU A 69 6.10 -2.72 -4.74
N THR A 70 7.14 -3.39 -4.23
CA THR A 70 7.73 -3.09 -2.91
C THR A 70 8.28 -1.67 -2.84
N ASN A 71 8.85 -1.13 -3.91
CA ASN A 71 9.32 0.26 -3.95
C ASN A 71 8.15 1.26 -3.86
N SER A 72 7.05 0.98 -4.58
CA SER A 72 5.83 1.81 -4.51
C SER A 72 5.21 1.78 -3.11
N VAL A 73 5.14 0.59 -2.51
CA VAL A 73 4.61 0.38 -1.15
C VAL A 73 5.49 1.03 -0.09
N GLY A 74 6.81 0.86 -0.16
CA GLY A 74 7.75 1.49 0.75
C GLY A 74 7.58 3.01 0.74
N ARG A 75 7.35 3.61 -0.43
CA ARG A 75 7.05 5.04 -0.56
C ARG A 75 5.74 5.45 0.12
N ILE A 76 4.70 4.62 0.03
CA ILE A 76 3.42 4.84 0.72
C ILE A 76 3.61 4.75 2.23
N ALA A 77 4.32 3.74 2.72
CA ALA A 77 4.63 3.55 4.13
C ALA A 77 5.45 4.73 4.69
N ASP A 78 6.43 5.23 3.93
CA ASP A 78 7.26 6.38 4.30
C ASP A 78 6.43 7.67 4.37
N MET A 79 5.54 7.91 3.39
CA MET A 79 4.62 9.06 3.40
C MET A 79 3.60 8.98 4.55
N LEU A 80 3.10 7.78 4.87
CA LEU A 80 2.22 7.54 6.02
C LEU A 80 2.95 7.82 7.33
N ALA A 81 4.20 7.36 7.47
CA ALA A 81 5.06 7.64 8.61
C ALA A 81 5.40 9.13 8.73
N GLN A 82 5.58 9.84 7.62
CA GLN A 82 5.84 11.29 7.62
C GLN A 82 4.61 12.10 8.07
N MET A 83 3.39 11.60 7.84
CA MET A 83 2.15 12.25 8.26
C MET A 83 1.75 11.96 9.70
N GLY A 84 2.23 10.87 10.29
CA GLY A 84 2.05 10.53 11.70
C GLY A 84 3.37 10.73 12.46
N ILE A 85 3.47 11.84 13.21
CA ILE A 85 4.47 12.02 14.27
C ILE A 85 4.75 10.75 15.10
#